data_AF-A0A1C6GS59-F1
#
_entry.id   AF-A0A1C6GS59-F1
#
_cell.length_a   1.000
_cell.length_b   1.000
_cell.length_c   1.000
_cell.angle_alpha   90.00
_cell.angle_beta   90.00
_cell.angle_gamma   90.00
#
_symmetry.space_group_name_H-M   'P 1'
#
loop_
_entity.id
_entity.type
_entity.pdbx_description
1 polymer ?
#
loop_
_entity_poly.entity_id
_entity_poly.type
_entity_poly.pdbx_seq_one_letter_code
_entity_poly.pdbx_strand_id
1 'polypeptide(L)'
;MLEFKYDTQLLIEGKDLDEDVISDYFTNNFKGDCLLAVGDDELIKIHFHTNEPWKVLEYCSSLGEIYDIVVEDMDRQARGLKG
;
A
#
# COMPACT_ATOMS: atom_id res chain seq x y z
N MET A 1 12.79 -14.64 -9.00
CA MET A 1 11.35 -14.40 -9.22
C MET A 1 10.88 -13.62 -8.01
N LEU A 2 10.19 -12.49 -8.17
CA LEU A 2 9.68 -11.71 -7.05
C LEU A 2 8.64 -12.54 -6.28
N GLU A 3 8.74 -12.57 -4.95
CA GLU A 3 7.76 -13.25 -4.10
C GLU A 3 6.41 -12.51 -4.12
N PHE A 4 6.46 -11.17 -4.10
CA PHE A 4 5.32 -10.28 -4.24
C PHE A 4 5.44 -9.47 -5.51
N LYS A 5 4.39 -9.54 -6.35
CA LYS A 5 4.46 -9.09 -7.73
C LYS A 5 4.02 -7.64 -7.94
N TYR A 6 3.06 -7.18 -7.16
CA TYR A 6 2.47 -5.86 -7.33
C TYR A 6 3.01 -4.90 -6.30
N ASP A 7 3.51 -3.76 -6.78
CA ASP A 7 3.73 -2.59 -5.94
C ASP A 7 2.43 -1.81 -5.82
N THR A 8 1.95 -1.62 -4.59
CA THR A 8 0.71 -0.89 -4.28
C THR A 8 1.07 0.36 -3.50
N GLN A 9 0.83 1.52 -4.13
CA GLN A 9 1.05 2.82 -3.53
C GLN A 9 -0.24 3.62 -3.53
N LEU A 10 -0.50 4.36 -2.45
CA LEU A 10 -1.63 5.27 -2.35
C LEU A 10 -1.41 6.29 -1.23
N LEU A 11 -2.21 7.35 -1.25
CA LEU A 11 -2.36 8.30 -0.16
C LEU A 11 -3.70 8.05 0.57
N ILE A 12 -3.69 8.22 1.89
CA ILE A 12 -4.86 8.21 2.76
C ILE A 12 -4.96 9.58 3.41
N GLU A 13 -6.01 10.35 3.08
CA GLU A 13 -6.35 11.58 3.80
C GLU A 13 -7.49 11.30 4.78
N GLY A 14 -7.32 11.73 6.02
CA GLY A 14 -8.21 11.37 7.12
C GLY A 14 -8.05 12.26 8.34
N LYS A 15 -8.48 11.74 9.49
CA LYS A 15 -8.28 12.36 10.80
C LYS A 15 -7.88 11.29 11.79
N ASP A 16 -7.04 11.66 12.75
CA ASP A 16 -6.54 10.78 13.80
C ASP A 16 -5.86 9.51 13.21
N LEU A 17 -5.16 9.68 12.09
CA LEU A 17 -4.36 8.61 11.50
C LEU A 17 -3.13 8.31 12.36
N ASP A 18 -2.74 7.04 12.42
CA ASP A 18 -1.60 6.58 13.22
C ASP A 18 -0.79 5.56 12.40
N GLU A 19 0.44 5.96 12.04
CA GLU A 19 1.37 5.17 11.24
C GLU A 19 1.72 3.83 11.90
N ASP A 20 1.86 3.80 13.23
CA ASP A 20 2.22 2.59 13.96
C ASP A 20 1.05 1.60 13.93
N VAL A 21 -0.18 2.08 14.15
CA VAL A 21 -1.39 1.25 14.08
C VAL A 21 -1.60 0.67 12.68
N ILE A 22 -1.41 1.48 11.64
CA ILE A 22 -1.51 1.05 10.25
C ILE A 22 -0.41 0.03 9.93
N SER A 23 0.82 0.28 10.37
CA SER A 23 1.95 -0.61 10.15
C SER A 23 1.74 -1.98 10.80
N ASP A 24 1.23 -1.99 12.03
CA ASP A 24 0.87 -3.20 12.75
C ASP A 24 -0.25 -3.96 12.04
N TYR A 25 -1.27 -3.25 11.53
CA TYR A 25 -2.35 -3.90 10.78
C TYR A 25 -1.82 -4.60 9.53
N PHE A 26 -0.99 -3.92 8.72
CA PHE A 26 -0.40 -4.50 7.52
C PHE A 26 0.42 -5.75 7.83
N THR A 27 1.30 -5.66 8.84
CA THR A 27 2.20 -6.75 9.23
C THR A 27 1.43 -7.99 9.72
N ASN A 28 0.31 -7.79 10.41
CA ASN A 28 -0.48 -8.88 10.98
C ASN A 28 -1.53 -9.47 10.01
N ASN A 29 -2.01 -8.70 9.04
CA ASN A 29 -3.17 -9.08 8.22
C ASN A 29 -2.82 -9.34 6.74
N PHE A 30 -1.71 -8.80 6.24
CA PHE A 30 -1.35 -8.92 4.83
C PHE A 30 -0.10 -9.76 4.61
N LYS A 31 -0.07 -10.42 3.45
CA LYS A 31 1.12 -11.09 2.94
C LYS A 31 1.81 -10.15 1.96
N GLY A 32 3.01 -9.73 2.30
CA GLY A 32 3.77 -8.80 1.50
C GLY A 32 5.10 -8.43 2.14
N ASP A 33 5.81 -7.54 1.48
CA ASP A 33 7.05 -6.96 1.97
C ASP A 33 7.15 -5.46 1.65
N CYS A 34 8.27 -4.85 2.05
CA CYS A 34 8.60 -3.45 1.75
C CYS A 34 7.53 -2.44 2.17
N LEU A 35 6.90 -2.65 3.34
CA LEU A 35 5.97 -1.67 3.88
C LEU A 35 6.66 -0.33 4.19
N LEU A 36 6.09 0.74 3.66
CA LEU A 36 6.28 2.11 4.09
C LEU A 36 4.89 2.68 4.42
N ALA A 37 4.66 3.04 5.68
CA ALA A 37 3.52 3.84 6.09
C ALA A 37 4.09 5.08 6.79
N VAL A 38 4.06 6.23 6.11
CA VAL A 38 4.70 7.46 6.59
C VAL A 38 3.82 8.67 6.36
N GLY A 39 3.80 9.62 7.29
CA GLY A 39 2.94 10.80 7.18
C GLY A 39 2.76 11.55 8.49
N ASP A 40 1.52 11.92 8.74
CA ASP A 40 1.02 12.50 10.00
C ASP A 40 -0.43 12.06 10.25
N ASP A 41 -1.10 12.70 11.21
CA ASP A 41 -2.46 12.39 11.62
C ASP A 41 -3.55 12.79 10.60
N GLU A 42 -3.19 13.55 9.57
CA GLU A 42 -4.10 14.00 8.51
C GLU A 42 -3.82 13.31 7.16
N LEU A 43 -2.56 12.95 6.88
CA LEU A 43 -2.16 12.34 5.61
C LEU A 43 -1.10 11.26 5.78
N ILE A 44 -1.39 10.03 5.30
CA ILE A 44 -0.42 8.93 5.27
C ILE A 44 -0.19 8.45 3.85
N LYS A 45 1.08 8.26 3.49
CA LYS A 45 1.52 7.56 2.28
C LYS A 45 1.80 6.10 2.57
N ILE A 46 1.24 5.22 1.74
CA ILE A 46 1.49 3.78 1.75
C ILE A 46 2.32 3.38 0.54
N HIS A 47 3.32 2.52 0.76
CA HIS A 47 4.00 1.69 -0.24
C HIS A 47 4.02 0.26 0.29
N PHE A 48 3.55 -0.71 -0.48
CA PHE A 48 3.57 -2.10 -0.05
C PHE A 48 3.58 -3.05 -1.24
N HIS A 49 4.45 -4.06 -1.20
CA HIS A 49 4.43 -5.10 -2.22
C HIS A 49 3.53 -6.25 -1.78
N THR A 50 2.60 -6.66 -2.64
CA THR A 50 1.73 -7.80 -2.37
C THR A 50 1.29 -8.50 -3.64
N ASN A 51 0.65 -9.67 -3.49
CA ASN A 51 -0.08 -10.33 -4.56
C ASN A 51 -1.59 -10.06 -4.50
N GLU A 52 -2.06 -9.34 -3.48
CA GLU A 52 -3.48 -9.06 -3.23
C GLU A 52 -3.75 -7.55 -3.04
N PRO A 53 -3.44 -6.69 -4.03
CA PRO A 53 -3.54 -5.23 -3.90
C PRO A 53 -4.94 -4.76 -3.50
N TRP A 54 -6.00 -5.47 -3.91
CA TRP A 54 -7.38 -5.13 -3.55
C TRP A 54 -7.65 -5.14 -2.04
N LYS A 55 -6.95 -5.97 -1.25
CA LYS A 55 -7.08 -5.98 0.22
C LYS A 55 -6.47 -4.74 0.87
N VAL A 56 -5.36 -4.26 0.31
CA VAL A 56 -4.71 -3.01 0.73
C VAL A 56 -5.65 -1.85 0.45
N LEU A 57 -6.21 -1.77 -0.76
CA LEU A 57 -7.17 -0.73 -1.14
C LEU A 57 -8.41 -0.74 -0.24
N GLU A 58 -8.98 -1.93 0.01
CA GLU A 58 -10.14 -2.10 0.89
C GLU A 58 -9.87 -1.56 2.29
N TYR A 59 -8.77 -1.98 2.92
CA TYR A 59 -8.41 -1.50 4.26
C TYR A 59 -8.15 0.00 4.29
N CYS A 60 -7.32 0.53 3.38
CA CYS A 60 -7.00 1.96 3.37
C CYS A 60 -8.26 2.82 3.15
N SER A 61 -9.20 2.39 2.31
CA SER A 61 -10.48 3.08 2.09
C SER A 61 -11.40 3.09 3.32
N SER A 62 -11.16 2.20 4.30
CA SER A 62 -11.92 2.19 5.55
C SER A 62 -11.40 3.22 6.57
N LEU A 63 -10.19 3.74 6.37
CA LEU A 63 -9.52 4.69 7.27
C LEU A 63 -9.77 6.14 6.87
N GLY A 64 -9.96 6.42 5.57
CA GLY A 64 -10.08 7.77 5.05
C GLY A 64 -10.34 7.79 3.53
N GLU A 65 -10.25 8.97 2.94
CA GLU A 65 -10.29 9.14 1.49
C GLU A 65 -8.96 8.66 0.88
N ILE A 66 -9.03 7.78 -0.10
CA ILE A 66 -7.85 7.27 -0.80
C ILE A 66 -7.72 7.89 -2.20
N TYR A 67 -6.51 8.30 -2.56
CA TYR A 67 -6.20 8.88 -3.86
C TYR A 67 -4.74 8.67 -4.25
N ASP A 68 -4.38 9.12 -5.46
CA ASP A 68 -3.07 8.89 -6.09
C ASP A 68 -2.67 7.39 -6.08
N ILE A 69 -3.64 6.54 -6.41
CA ILE A 69 -3.51 5.09 -6.30
C ILE A 69 -2.74 4.54 -7.50
N VAL A 70 -1.66 3.82 -7.21
CA VAL A 70 -0.82 3.13 -8.18
C VAL A 70 -0.77 1.64 -7.82
N VAL A 71 -1.07 0.78 -8.79
CA VAL A 71 -0.85 -0.67 -8.69
C VAL A 71 -0.07 -1.10 -9.91
N GLU A 72 1.21 -1.44 -9.73
CA GLU A 72 2.12 -1.76 -10.82
C GLU A 72 2.66 -3.18 -10.73
N ASP A 73 2.66 -3.89 -11.86
CA ASP A 73 3.30 -5.20 -12.00
C ASP A 73 4.83 -5.02 -12.15
N MET A 74 5.57 -5.24 -11.06
CA MET A 74 7.03 -5.04 -11.01
C MET A 74 7.79 -5.96 -11.98
N ASP A 75 7.28 -7.17 -12.26
CA ASP A 75 7.91 -8.08 -13.22
C ASP A 75 7.71 -7.61 -14.67
N ARG A 76 6.58 -6.99 -14.98
CA ARG A 76 6.37 -6.33 -16.28
C ARG A 76 7.26 -5.10 -16.42
N GLN A 77 7.32 -4.27 -15.38
CA GLN A 77 8.14 -3.07 -15.35
C GLN A 77 9.63 -3.40 -15.56
N ALA A 78 10.15 -4.43 -14.88
CA ALA A 78 11.52 -4.92 -15.06
C ALA A 78 11.82 -5.43 -16.48
N ARG A 79 10.79 -5.85 -17.22
CA ARG A 79 10.89 -6.27 -18.64
C ARG A 79 10.64 -5.12 -19.63
N GLY A 80 10.50 -3.88 -19.15
CA GLY A 80 10.19 -2.71 -19.98
C GLY A 80 8.78 -2.73 -20.58
N LEU A 81 7.89 -3.58 -20.04
CA LEU A 81 6.49 -3.59 -20.42
C LEU A 81 5.73 -2.59 -19.58
N LYS A 82 4.62 -2.09 -20.12
CA LYS A 82 3.66 -1.31 -19.33
C LYS A 82 3.15 -2.21 -18.19
N GLY A 83 3.56 -1.87 -16.97
CA GLY A 83 3.14 -2.48 -15.71
C GLY A 83 1.79 -1.96 -15.24
#